data_AF-A0A0C9UUM1-F1
#
_entry.id   AF-A0A0C9UUM1-F1
#
_cell.length_a   1.000
_cell.length_b   1.000
_cell.length_c   1.000
_cell.angle_alpha   90.00
_cell.angle_beta   90.00
_cell.angle_gamma   90.00
#
_symmetry.space_group_name_H-M   'P 1'
#
loop_
_entity.id
_entity.type
_entity.pdbx_description
1 polymer ?
#
loop_
_entity_poly.entity_id
_entity_poly.type
_entity_poly.pdbx_seq_one_letter_code
_entity_poly.pdbx_strand_id
1 'polypeptide(L)'
;MLAYHMTISIPATKSVIQETLQRDPALPNYSIHNQFRQLIIAPVLKLIGQNLPNVVVIDALDECSEAKSIRAFISLLASVSSNDSCPLHFLLAMTRTPELEQFNSVDDICTFMKSSFTNFCNQHSRVFQGVSEQWPSSEQLTELTNKLSGVFIFAATVVSFITEGRGSPQQKLEQVLTTHPELDPLYSQVLNAASQHGDLKKVLTVIILLHEQLSIAALSDLIEIRVIDIMSALLEM
;
A
#
# COMPACT_ATOMS: atom_id res chain seq x y z
N MET A 1 5.36 -11.92 -17.58
CA MET A 1 5.41 -10.45 -17.38
C MET A 1 6.64 -10.03 -16.57
N LEU A 2 6.86 -10.54 -15.35
CA LEU A 2 7.97 -10.11 -14.49
C LEU A 2 9.36 -10.23 -15.15
N ALA A 3 9.67 -11.37 -15.78
CA ALA A 3 10.94 -11.57 -16.46
C ALA A 3 11.18 -10.55 -17.59
N TYR A 4 10.13 -10.10 -18.27
CA TYR A 4 10.23 -9.07 -19.29
C TYR A 4 10.59 -7.71 -18.67
N HIS A 5 9.86 -7.27 -17.62
CA HIS A 5 10.19 -6.01 -16.93
C HIS A 5 11.59 -6.03 -16.34
N MET A 6 12.04 -7.19 -15.85
CA MET A 6 13.40 -7.39 -15.39
C MET A 6 14.45 -7.14 -16.49
N THR A 7 14.19 -7.54 -17.74
CA THR A 7 15.10 -7.20 -18.86
C THR A 7 15.15 -5.71 -19.18
N ILE A 8 14.10 -4.95 -18.82
CA ILE A 8 14.07 -3.49 -19.01
C ILE A 8 14.85 -2.82 -17.88
N SER A 9 14.56 -3.18 -16.63
CA SER A 9 15.17 -2.58 -15.44
C SER A 9 16.63 -3.01 -15.23
N ILE A 10 16.97 -4.24 -15.64
CA ILE A 10 18.32 -4.81 -15.56
C ILE A 10 18.70 -5.35 -16.95
N PRO A 11 19.15 -4.50 -17.88
CA PRO A 11 19.44 -4.90 -19.26
C PRO A 11 20.42 -6.08 -19.39
N ALA A 12 21.34 -6.22 -18.44
CA ALA A 12 22.29 -7.34 -18.37
C ALA A 12 21.61 -8.72 -18.26
N THR A 13 20.37 -8.78 -17.79
CA THR A 13 19.61 -10.04 -17.67
C THR A 13 19.02 -10.49 -19.00
N LYS A 14 18.92 -9.60 -20.01
CA LYS A 14 18.25 -9.87 -21.28
C LYS A 14 18.86 -11.05 -22.02
N SER A 15 20.19 -11.05 -22.20
CA SER A 15 20.89 -12.13 -22.90
C SER A 15 20.74 -13.46 -22.16
N VAL A 16 20.86 -13.43 -20.84
CA VAL A 16 20.76 -14.62 -19.98
C VAL A 16 19.37 -15.24 -20.02
N ILE A 17 18.32 -14.41 -19.98
CA ILE A 17 16.92 -14.85 -20.08
C ILE A 17 16.62 -15.39 -21.47
N GLN A 18 17.07 -14.71 -22.54
CA GLN A 18 16.90 -15.17 -23.91
C GLN A 18 17.59 -16.52 -24.16
N GLU A 19 18.83 -16.68 -23.73
CA GLU A 19 19.57 -17.94 -23.82
C GLU A 19 18.85 -19.07 -23.07
N THR A 20 18.31 -18.76 -21.88
CA THR A 20 17.55 -19.73 -21.07
C THR A 20 16.30 -20.22 -21.79
N LEU A 21 15.54 -19.32 -22.44
CA LEU A 21 14.36 -19.67 -23.21
C LEU A 21 14.68 -20.38 -24.54
N GLN A 22 15.79 -20.03 -25.19
CA GLN A 22 16.25 -20.71 -26.40
C GLN A 22 16.67 -22.15 -26.11
N ARG A 23 17.35 -22.37 -24.98
CA ARG A 23 17.80 -23.68 -24.53
C ARG A 23 16.65 -24.57 -24.06
N ASP A 24 15.64 -24.00 -23.39
CA ASP A 24 14.46 -24.72 -22.94
C ASP A 24 13.16 -24.00 -23.37
N PRO A 25 12.67 -24.26 -24.60
CA PRO A 25 11.42 -23.67 -25.09
C PRO A 25 10.17 -24.13 -24.34
N ALA A 26 10.24 -25.24 -23.59
CA ALA A 26 9.10 -25.76 -22.82
C ALA A 26 8.96 -25.10 -21.45
N LEU A 27 9.95 -24.29 -21.03
CA LEU A 27 9.97 -23.60 -19.75
C LEU A 27 8.68 -22.83 -19.39
N PRO A 28 7.98 -22.14 -20.31
CA PRO A 28 6.71 -21.48 -19.99
C PRO A 28 5.59 -22.42 -19.52
N ASN A 29 5.72 -23.72 -19.78
CA ASN A 29 4.76 -24.74 -19.35
C ASN A 29 5.14 -25.37 -18.00
N TYR A 30 6.27 -25.00 -17.41
CA TYR A 30 6.69 -25.54 -16.11
C TYR A 30 5.92 -24.88 -14.96
N SER A 31 6.08 -25.42 -13.75
CA SER A 31 5.51 -24.78 -12.55
C SER A 31 6.02 -23.34 -12.39
N ILE A 32 5.20 -22.48 -11.80
CA ILE A 32 5.56 -21.08 -11.52
C ILE A 32 6.85 -20.97 -10.71
N HIS A 33 7.09 -21.92 -9.79
CA HIS A 33 8.33 -22.01 -9.02
C HIS A 33 9.56 -22.21 -9.92
N ASN A 34 9.48 -23.14 -10.88
CA ASN A 34 10.58 -23.41 -11.80
C ASN A 34 10.79 -22.27 -12.79
N GLN A 35 9.71 -21.67 -13.29
CA GLN A 35 9.78 -20.48 -14.13
C GLN A 35 10.47 -19.32 -13.39
N PHE A 36 10.05 -19.04 -12.15
CA PHE A 36 10.59 -17.97 -11.34
C PHE A 36 12.09 -18.18 -11.04
N ARG A 37 12.47 -19.40 -10.67
CA ARG A 37 13.87 -19.74 -10.43
C ARG A 37 14.74 -19.56 -11.68
N GLN A 38 14.28 -20.03 -12.83
CA GLN A 38 15.06 -20.02 -14.08
C GLN A 38 15.08 -18.65 -14.76
N LEU A 39 14.01 -17.86 -14.65
CA LEU A 39 13.85 -16.60 -15.36
C LEU A 39 14.13 -15.35 -14.53
N ILE A 40 14.11 -15.45 -13.20
CA ILE A 40 14.33 -14.32 -12.28
C ILE A 40 15.58 -14.55 -11.45
N ILE A 41 15.64 -15.65 -10.70
CA ILE A 41 16.71 -15.86 -9.73
C ILE A 41 18.03 -16.22 -10.42
N ALA A 42 18.05 -17.25 -11.25
CA ALA A 42 19.28 -17.69 -11.93
C ALA A 42 19.96 -16.57 -12.76
N PRO A 43 19.23 -15.72 -13.50
CA PRO A 43 19.83 -14.58 -14.19
C PRO A 43 20.49 -13.57 -13.25
N VAL A 44 19.86 -13.23 -12.13
CA VAL A 44 20.47 -12.32 -11.15
C VAL A 44 21.68 -12.93 -10.46
N LEU A 45 21.61 -14.22 -10.11
CA LEU A 45 22.75 -14.93 -9.52
C LEU A 45 23.98 -14.92 -10.43
N LYS A 46 23.79 -15.08 -11.75
CA LYS A 46 24.88 -15.01 -12.74
C LYS A 46 25.53 -13.63 -12.83
N LEU A 47 24.85 -12.59 -12.35
CA LEU A 47 25.29 -11.20 -12.41
C LEU A 47 25.74 -10.67 -11.04
N ILE A 48 25.82 -11.53 -10.02
CA ILE A 48 26.35 -11.17 -8.69
C ILE A 48 27.75 -10.57 -8.86
N GLY A 49 27.99 -9.46 -8.16
CA GLY A 49 29.23 -8.67 -8.26
C GLY A 49 29.13 -7.46 -9.18
N GLN A 50 28.05 -7.34 -9.95
CA GLN A 50 27.67 -6.08 -10.60
C GLN A 50 26.82 -5.24 -9.62
N ASN A 51 26.88 -3.91 -9.76
CA ASN A 51 26.09 -2.99 -8.95
C ASN A 51 24.63 -2.97 -9.46
N LEU A 52 23.88 -4.02 -9.12
CA LEU A 52 22.52 -4.25 -9.61
C LEU A 52 21.48 -3.69 -8.63
N PRO A 53 20.32 -3.24 -9.14
CA PRO A 53 19.14 -3.05 -8.30
C PRO A 53 18.82 -4.39 -7.63
N ASN A 54 18.77 -4.38 -6.31
CA ASN A 54 18.51 -5.56 -5.49
C ASN A 54 17.12 -5.53 -4.84
N VAL A 55 16.31 -4.51 -5.12
CA VAL A 55 14.94 -4.39 -4.64
C VAL A 55 13.97 -4.52 -5.82
N VAL A 56 12.99 -5.40 -5.70
CA VAL A 56 11.89 -5.56 -6.64
C VAL A 56 10.61 -5.11 -5.95
N VAL A 57 9.98 -4.06 -6.45
CA VAL A 57 8.68 -3.58 -5.98
C VAL A 57 7.58 -4.19 -6.83
N ILE A 58 6.61 -4.84 -6.19
CA ILE A 58 5.41 -5.38 -6.83
C ILE A 58 4.22 -4.62 -6.26
N ASP A 59 3.64 -3.75 -7.08
CA ASP A 59 2.52 -2.90 -6.70
C ASP A 59 1.18 -3.58 -6.99
N ALA A 60 0.17 -3.25 -6.18
CA ALA A 60 -1.21 -3.73 -6.27
C ALA A 60 -1.34 -5.25 -6.55
N LEU A 61 -0.55 -6.09 -5.85
CA LEU A 61 -0.53 -7.53 -6.11
C LEU A 61 -1.92 -8.17 -5.95
N ASP A 62 -2.75 -7.63 -5.06
CA ASP A 62 -4.09 -8.13 -4.78
C ASP A 62 -5.13 -7.84 -5.87
N GLU A 63 -4.78 -7.05 -6.88
CA GLU A 63 -5.61 -6.79 -8.08
C GLU A 63 -5.31 -7.78 -9.22
N CYS A 64 -4.20 -8.52 -9.14
CA CYS A 64 -3.68 -9.27 -10.28
C CYS A 64 -4.25 -10.70 -10.42
N SER A 65 -4.85 -11.27 -9.38
CA SER A 65 -5.28 -12.67 -9.36
C SER A 65 -6.19 -13.00 -8.17
N GLU A 66 -6.75 -14.22 -8.16
CA GLU A 66 -7.46 -14.77 -7.00
C GLU A 66 -6.55 -14.97 -5.78
N ALA A 67 -7.13 -14.87 -4.57
CA ALA A 67 -6.41 -14.95 -3.30
C ALA A 67 -5.50 -16.19 -3.16
N LYS A 68 -5.92 -17.34 -3.68
CA LYS A 68 -5.12 -18.59 -3.66
C LYS A 68 -3.82 -18.47 -4.46
N SER A 69 -3.88 -17.82 -5.62
CA SER A 69 -2.73 -17.60 -6.49
C SER A 69 -1.77 -16.57 -5.88
N ILE A 70 -2.31 -15.50 -5.29
CA ILE A 70 -1.53 -14.51 -4.54
C ILE A 70 -0.79 -15.17 -3.38
N ARG A 71 -1.48 -16.01 -2.58
CA ARG A 71 -0.84 -16.78 -1.49
C ARG A 71 0.29 -17.67 -1.99
N ALA A 72 0.05 -18.43 -3.06
CA ALA A 72 1.07 -19.29 -3.64
C ALA A 72 2.29 -18.49 -4.15
N PHE A 73 2.06 -17.31 -4.72
CA PHE A 73 3.12 -16.42 -5.18
C PHE A 73 3.91 -15.79 -4.03
N ILE A 74 3.24 -15.33 -2.97
CA ILE A 74 3.90 -14.82 -1.77
C ILE A 74 4.74 -15.92 -1.09
N SER A 75 4.19 -17.13 -0.95
CA SER A 75 4.95 -18.28 -0.43
C SER A 75 6.17 -18.62 -1.29
N LEU A 76 6.06 -18.50 -2.61
CA LEU A 76 7.18 -18.65 -3.53
C LEU A 76 8.26 -17.59 -3.25
N LEU A 77 7.90 -16.31 -3.17
CA LEU A 77 8.84 -15.22 -2.88
C LEU A 77 9.51 -15.41 -1.52
N ALA A 78 8.75 -15.79 -0.50
CA ALA A 78 9.29 -16.08 0.84
C ALA A 78 10.30 -17.23 0.79
N SER A 79 9.96 -18.35 0.14
CA SER A 79 10.86 -19.52 0.02
C SER A 79 12.18 -19.19 -0.68
N VAL A 80 12.15 -18.26 -1.62
CA VAL A 80 13.35 -17.81 -2.35
C VAL A 80 14.17 -16.82 -1.52
N SER A 81 13.50 -15.94 -0.76
CA SER A 81 14.13 -14.93 0.09
C SER A 81 14.77 -15.54 1.34
N SER A 82 14.24 -16.65 1.86
CA SER A 82 14.86 -17.41 2.96
C SER A 82 16.16 -18.13 2.57
N ASN A 83 16.56 -18.08 1.30
CA ASN A 83 17.76 -18.73 0.80
C ASN A 83 18.88 -17.68 0.72
N ASP A 84 19.90 -17.79 1.58
CA ASP A 84 20.99 -16.80 1.78
C ASP A 84 21.73 -16.39 0.49
N SER A 85 21.56 -17.14 -0.60
CA SER A 85 22.18 -16.86 -1.88
C SER A 85 21.40 -15.89 -2.77
N CYS A 86 20.14 -15.56 -2.46
CA CYS A 86 19.33 -14.66 -3.28
C CYS A 86 19.61 -13.19 -2.95
N PRO A 87 20.15 -12.39 -3.88
CA PRO A 87 20.44 -10.97 -3.60
C PRO A 87 19.19 -10.09 -3.73
N LEU A 88 18.05 -10.60 -4.23
CA LEU A 88 16.83 -9.82 -4.42
C LEU A 88 16.01 -9.74 -3.13
N HIS A 89 15.61 -8.52 -2.78
CA HIS A 89 14.63 -8.19 -1.76
C HIS A 89 13.32 -7.80 -2.45
N PHE A 90 12.20 -8.35 -1.98
CA PHE A 90 10.90 -8.07 -2.57
C PHE A 90 10.11 -7.14 -1.63
N LEU A 91 9.62 -6.03 -2.17
CA LEU A 91 8.65 -5.16 -1.52
C LEU A 91 7.31 -5.34 -2.21
N LEU A 92 6.30 -5.74 -1.44
CA LEU A 92 4.96 -6.00 -1.94
C LEU A 92 4.02 -4.91 -1.41
N ALA A 93 3.36 -4.19 -2.30
CA ALA A 93 2.27 -3.28 -1.95
C ALA A 93 0.93 -3.95 -2.28
N MET A 94 0.02 -3.94 -1.31
CA MET A 94 -1.32 -4.51 -1.41
C MET A 94 -2.31 -3.58 -0.75
N THR A 95 -3.50 -3.46 -1.33
CA THR A 95 -4.58 -2.64 -0.75
C THR A 95 -5.31 -3.36 0.37
N ARG A 96 -5.25 -4.70 0.35
CA ARG A 96 -5.83 -5.59 1.37
C ARG A 96 -4.74 -6.44 2.00
N THR A 97 -4.83 -6.65 3.30
CA THR A 97 -4.03 -7.67 3.97
C THR A 97 -4.41 -9.03 3.38
N PRO A 98 -3.47 -9.75 2.74
CA PRO A 98 -3.78 -11.09 2.31
C PRO A 98 -4.07 -11.92 3.57
N GLU A 99 -5.08 -12.80 3.53
CA GLU A 99 -5.40 -13.74 4.61
C GLU A 99 -4.28 -14.79 4.77
N LEU A 100 -3.10 -14.32 5.15
CA LEU A 100 -1.93 -15.08 5.44
C LEU A 100 -1.72 -14.95 6.95
N GLU A 101 -1.92 -16.04 7.67
CA GLU A 101 -1.71 -16.11 9.13
C GLU A 101 -0.31 -15.65 9.58
N GLN A 102 0.63 -15.46 8.64
CA GLN A 102 2.01 -15.05 8.87
C GLN A 102 2.28 -13.57 8.58
N PHE A 103 1.36 -12.83 7.96
CA PHE A 103 1.53 -11.40 7.68
C PHE A 103 0.72 -10.56 8.66
N ASN A 104 1.42 -10.03 9.67
CA ASN A 104 0.85 -9.12 10.65
C ASN A 104 1.16 -7.66 10.27
N SER A 105 0.24 -6.99 9.58
CA SER A 105 0.41 -5.57 9.22
C SER A 105 0.39 -4.64 10.44
N VAL A 106 0.01 -5.13 11.62
CA VAL A 106 0.01 -4.37 12.88
C VAL A 106 1.42 -3.89 13.21
N ASP A 107 2.44 -4.72 13.01
CA ASP A 107 3.83 -4.37 13.34
C ASP A 107 4.36 -3.26 12.42
N ASP A 108 4.05 -3.35 11.12
CA ASP A 108 4.40 -2.33 10.13
C ASP A 108 3.67 -1.01 10.40
N ILE A 109 2.38 -1.06 10.72
CA ILE A 109 1.58 0.12 11.07
C ILE A 109 2.10 0.78 12.35
N CYS A 110 2.42 -0.01 13.38
CA CYS A 110 3.00 0.49 14.62
C CYS A 110 4.33 1.20 14.35
N THR A 111 5.18 0.60 13.52
CA THR A 111 6.47 1.18 13.10
C THR A 111 6.28 2.49 12.33
N PHE A 112 5.35 2.51 11.37
CA PHE A 112 5.00 3.70 10.60
C PHE A 112 4.51 4.84 11.49
N MET A 113 3.54 4.58 12.38
CA MET A 113 3.00 5.60 13.27
C MET A 113 4.06 6.13 14.23
N LYS A 114 4.88 5.24 14.81
CA LYS A 114 5.99 5.64 15.69
C LYS A 114 6.95 6.58 14.98
N SER A 115 7.37 6.21 13.76
CA SER A 115 8.28 7.00 12.95
C SER A 115 7.67 8.37 12.60
N SER A 116 6.40 8.37 12.21
CA SER A 116 5.67 9.59 11.83
C SER A 116 5.52 10.57 12.98
N PHE A 117 5.10 10.10 14.17
CA PHE A 117 4.99 10.96 15.34
C PHE A 117 6.35 11.43 15.85
N THR A 118 7.38 10.57 15.81
CA THR A 118 8.75 10.97 16.16
C THR A 118 9.24 12.09 15.24
N ASN A 119 9.01 11.96 13.94
CA ASN A 119 9.36 12.99 12.96
C ASN A 119 8.60 14.30 13.23
N PHE A 120 7.30 14.23 13.52
CA PHE A 120 6.49 15.38 13.89
C PHE A 120 7.01 16.10 15.14
N CYS A 121 7.34 15.36 16.20
CA CYS A 121 7.93 15.90 17.42
C CYS A 121 9.27 16.59 17.14
N ASN A 122 10.13 15.98 16.32
CA ASN A 122 11.43 16.54 15.95
C ASN A 122 11.29 17.86 15.18
N GLN A 123 10.35 17.92 14.23
CA GLN A 123 10.05 19.13 13.46
C GLN A 123 9.52 20.27 14.36
N HIS A 124 8.81 19.93 15.43
CA HIS A 124 8.23 20.87 16.38
C HIS A 124 8.97 20.89 17.73
N SER A 125 10.27 20.58 17.73
CA SER A 125 11.08 20.42 18.94
C SER A 125 10.99 21.57 19.94
N ARG A 126 10.79 22.81 19.49
CA ARG A 126 10.61 23.98 20.36
C ARG A 126 9.33 23.94 21.19
N VAL A 127 8.26 23.34 20.66
CA VAL A 127 6.96 23.18 21.34
C VAL A 127 6.94 21.91 22.18
N PHE A 128 7.65 20.87 21.72
CA PHE A 128 7.78 19.60 22.42
C PHE A 128 8.93 19.58 23.43
N GLN A 129 9.69 20.67 23.59
CA GLN A 129 10.71 20.81 24.64
C GLN A 129 10.05 20.75 26.02
N GLY A 130 10.12 19.58 26.67
CA GLY A 130 9.53 19.31 27.99
C GLY A 130 8.31 18.39 27.97
N VAL A 131 7.80 18.01 26.79
CA VAL A 131 6.91 16.86 26.64
C VAL A 131 7.79 15.61 26.65
N SER A 132 7.34 14.53 27.31
CA SER A 132 8.05 13.24 27.33
C SER A 132 8.59 12.90 25.93
N GLU A 133 9.85 12.46 25.84
CA GLU A 133 10.51 12.05 24.58
C GLU A 133 9.73 10.96 23.82
N GLN A 134 8.72 10.36 24.46
CA GLN A 134 7.91 9.27 23.97
C GLN A 134 6.45 9.71 23.80
N TRP A 135 6.18 10.85 23.16
CA TRP A 135 4.83 11.22 22.73
C TRP A 135 4.57 10.74 21.30
N PRO A 136 3.46 10.02 21.03
CA PRO A 136 2.54 9.38 21.98
C PRO A 136 3.19 8.25 22.77
N SER A 137 2.62 7.90 23.94
CA SER A 137 3.14 6.79 24.74
C SER A 137 3.04 5.46 23.99
N SER A 138 3.90 4.49 24.34
CA SER A 138 3.85 3.16 23.71
C SER A 138 2.50 2.46 23.90
N GLU A 139 1.83 2.71 25.03
CA GLU A 139 0.49 2.19 25.32
C GLU A 139 -0.56 2.80 24.38
N GLN A 140 -0.56 4.13 24.24
CA GLN A 140 -1.44 4.84 23.31
C GLN A 140 -1.20 4.41 21.86
N LEU A 141 0.07 4.24 21.47
CA LEU A 141 0.42 3.78 20.13
C LEU A 141 -0.07 2.35 19.87
N THR A 142 0.05 1.45 20.85
CA THR A 142 -0.42 0.06 20.75
C THR A 142 -1.95 0.03 20.66
N GLU A 143 -2.64 0.77 21.51
CA GLU A 143 -4.10 0.89 21.48
C GLU A 143 -4.58 1.44 20.12
N LEU A 144 -3.94 2.50 19.64
CA LEU A 144 -4.22 3.09 18.34
C LEU A 144 -3.99 2.07 17.22
N THR A 145 -2.88 1.34 17.24
CA THR A 145 -2.56 0.33 16.21
C THR A 145 -3.61 -0.78 16.18
N ASN A 146 -4.01 -1.29 17.34
CA ASN A 146 -5.04 -2.32 17.45
C ASN A 146 -6.39 -1.84 16.92
N LYS A 147 -6.72 -0.56 17.17
CA LYS A 147 -7.92 0.09 16.64
C LYS A 147 -7.95 0.15 15.11
N LEU A 148 -6.80 0.22 14.43
CA LEU A 148 -6.74 0.34 12.97
C LEU A 148 -6.96 -1.00 12.23
N SER A 149 -7.04 -2.13 12.95
CA SER A 149 -7.33 -3.47 12.39
C SER A 149 -6.49 -3.84 11.16
N GLY A 150 -5.24 -3.40 11.13
CA GLY A 150 -4.31 -3.73 10.04
C GLY A 150 -4.45 -2.91 8.75
N VAL A 151 -5.25 -1.83 8.75
CA VAL A 151 -5.52 -1.00 7.56
C VAL A 151 -4.57 0.22 7.51
N PHE A 152 -3.57 0.17 6.63
CA PHE A 152 -2.52 1.20 6.54
C PHE A 152 -3.04 2.58 6.11
N ILE A 153 -4.00 2.64 5.18
CA ILE A 153 -4.60 3.92 4.77
C ILE A 153 -5.24 4.63 5.96
N PHE A 154 -5.86 3.87 6.87
CA PHE A 154 -6.47 4.46 8.06
C PHE A 154 -5.40 4.95 9.04
N ALA A 155 -4.29 4.23 9.19
CA ALA A 155 -3.13 4.71 9.95
C ALA A 155 -2.61 6.05 9.42
N ALA A 156 -2.43 6.18 8.11
CA ALA A 156 -1.98 7.40 7.47
C ALA A 156 -2.96 8.57 7.70
N THR A 157 -4.27 8.32 7.53
CA THR A 157 -5.31 9.31 7.79
C THR A 157 -5.33 9.76 9.25
N VAL A 158 -5.20 8.84 10.21
CA VAL A 158 -5.15 9.17 11.64
C VAL A 158 -3.92 10.00 11.99
N VAL A 159 -2.75 9.61 11.47
CA VAL A 159 -1.52 10.39 11.65
C VAL A 159 -1.72 11.80 11.12
N SER A 160 -2.18 11.95 9.88
CA SER A 160 -2.44 13.26 9.26
C SER A 160 -3.47 14.08 10.04
N PHE A 161 -4.58 13.47 10.48
CA PHE A 161 -5.59 14.13 11.30
C PHE A 161 -4.99 14.72 12.59
N ILE A 162 -4.14 13.95 13.28
CA ILE A 162 -3.51 14.35 14.55
C ILE A 162 -2.45 15.43 14.33
N THR A 163 -1.61 15.30 13.30
CA THR A 163 -0.44 16.16 13.08
C THR A 163 -0.76 17.44 12.29
N GLU A 164 -1.80 17.43 11.47
CA GLU A 164 -2.11 18.52 10.54
C GLU A 164 -3.36 19.32 10.96
N GLY A 165 -3.53 20.51 10.36
CA GLY A 165 -4.69 21.36 10.58
C GLY A 165 -4.71 22.10 11.92
N ARG A 166 -5.87 22.66 12.29
CA ARG A 166 -6.05 23.41 13.55
C ARG A 166 -6.36 22.47 14.72
N GLY A 167 -5.94 22.85 15.93
CA GLY A 167 -6.25 22.15 17.18
C GLY A 167 -5.02 21.57 17.88
N SER A 168 -5.20 21.09 19.12
CA SER A 168 -4.13 20.43 19.89
C SER A 168 -3.95 18.98 19.42
N PRO A 169 -2.73 18.55 19.02
CA PRO A 169 -2.47 17.16 18.66
C PRO A 169 -2.85 16.16 19.78
N GLN A 170 -2.68 16.55 21.04
CA GLN A 170 -3.07 15.73 22.20
C GLN A 170 -4.59 15.52 22.27
N GLN A 171 -5.38 16.59 22.04
CA GLN A 171 -6.84 16.48 22.06
C GLN A 171 -7.35 15.61 20.91
N LYS A 172 -6.72 15.72 19.74
CA LYS A 172 -7.05 14.88 18.58
C LYS A 172 -6.68 13.42 18.80
N LEU A 173 -5.52 13.17 19.42
CA LEU A 173 -5.12 11.81 19.82
C LEU A 173 -6.14 11.21 20.80
N GLU A 174 -6.54 11.94 21.83
CA GLU A 174 -7.58 11.51 22.79
C GLU A 174 -8.93 11.27 22.11
N GLN A 175 -9.30 12.10 21.14
CA GLN A 175 -10.52 11.91 20.34
C GLN A 175 -10.48 10.59 19.56
N VAL A 176 -9.36 10.25 18.92
CA VAL A 176 -9.24 9.00 18.17
C VAL A 176 -9.20 7.79 19.11
N LEU A 177 -8.54 7.89 20.26
CA LEU A 177 -8.51 6.81 21.26
C LEU A 177 -9.88 6.56 21.90
N THR A 178 -10.68 7.60 22.14
CA THR A 178 -12.03 7.47 22.70
C THR A 178 -13.08 7.02 21.69
N THR A 179 -12.84 7.26 20.40
CA THR A 179 -13.75 6.81 19.33
C THR A 179 -13.52 5.32 19.05
N HIS A 180 -14.59 4.51 19.04
CA HIS A 180 -14.49 3.13 18.56
C HIS A 180 -14.33 3.14 17.03
N PRO A 181 -13.28 2.50 16.50
CA PRO A 181 -12.98 2.47 15.07
C PRO A 181 -13.83 1.40 14.38
N GLU A 182 -15.14 1.49 14.50
CA GLU A 182 -15.94 0.91 13.44
C GLU A 182 -15.76 1.88 12.26
N LEU A 183 -15.33 1.34 11.11
CA LEU A 183 -15.13 2.12 9.89
C LEU A 183 -16.41 2.92 9.57
N ASP A 184 -17.57 2.35 9.91
CA ASP A 184 -18.88 2.91 9.62
C ASP A 184 -19.13 4.28 10.26
N PRO A 185 -18.94 4.54 11.56
CA PRO A 185 -19.08 5.87 12.14
C PRO A 185 -18.21 6.94 11.50
N LEU A 186 -16.93 6.67 11.22
CA LEU A 186 -16.03 7.68 10.67
C LEU A 186 -16.32 7.92 9.18
N TYR A 187 -16.48 6.86 8.38
CA TYR A 187 -16.94 7.02 6.99
C TYR A 187 -18.31 7.67 6.94
N SER A 188 -19.24 7.32 7.83
CA SER A 188 -20.54 7.98 7.91
C SER A 188 -20.39 9.44 8.30
N GLN A 189 -19.47 9.80 9.19
CA GLN A 189 -19.26 11.19 9.60
C GLN A 189 -18.64 12.02 8.47
N VAL A 190 -17.65 11.47 7.77
CA VAL A 190 -17.02 12.09 6.59
C VAL A 190 -18.03 12.17 5.44
N LEU A 191 -18.72 11.08 5.11
CA LEU A 191 -19.74 11.03 4.07
C LEU A 191 -20.93 11.92 4.40
N ASN A 192 -21.39 12.02 5.65
CA ASN A 192 -22.50 12.90 6.03
C ASN A 192 -22.09 14.38 6.01
N ALA A 193 -20.86 14.70 6.40
CA ALA A 193 -20.33 16.06 6.27
C ALA A 193 -20.20 16.45 4.79
N ALA A 194 -19.70 15.54 3.95
CA ALA A 194 -19.50 15.78 2.52
C ALA A 194 -20.82 15.71 1.71
N SER A 195 -21.81 14.93 2.15
CA SER A 195 -23.15 14.81 1.55
C SER A 195 -24.02 16.07 1.70
N GLN A 196 -23.56 17.09 2.43
CA GLN A 196 -24.20 18.42 2.43
C GLN A 196 -24.14 19.08 1.04
N HIS A 197 -23.24 18.62 0.18
CA HIS A 197 -23.20 18.96 -1.24
C HIS A 197 -23.91 17.87 -2.06
N GLY A 198 -25.14 18.14 -2.48
CA GLY A 198 -26.02 17.15 -3.14
C GLY A 198 -25.44 16.49 -4.40
N ASP A 199 -24.47 17.13 -5.03
CA ASP A 199 -23.79 16.65 -6.23
C ASP A 199 -22.75 15.56 -5.92
N LEU A 200 -22.07 15.64 -4.77
CA LEU A 200 -21.06 14.66 -4.37
C LEU A 200 -21.68 13.27 -4.14
N LYS A 201 -22.87 13.22 -3.52
CA LYS A 201 -23.59 11.97 -3.30
C LYS A 201 -23.93 11.26 -4.61
N LYS A 202 -24.30 12.02 -5.65
CA LYS A 202 -24.57 11.48 -6.99
C LYS A 202 -23.29 10.93 -7.64
N VAL A 203 -22.20 11.69 -7.58
CA VAL A 203 -20.89 11.26 -8.11
C VAL A 203 -20.42 9.98 -7.43
N LEU A 204 -20.42 9.93 -6.09
CA LEU A 204 -20.02 8.75 -5.32
C LEU A 204 -20.90 7.53 -5.62
N THR A 205 -22.22 7.72 -5.70
CA THR A 205 -23.15 6.62 -6.03
C THR A 205 -22.82 6.00 -7.39
N VAL A 206 -22.49 6.84 -8.36
CA VAL A 206 -22.14 6.41 -9.72
C VAL A 206 -20.77 5.73 -9.73
N ILE A 207 -19.75 6.29 -9.08
CA ILE A 207 -18.42 5.64 -8.94
C ILE A 207 -18.54 4.26 -8.26
N ILE A 208 -19.31 4.16 -7.18
CA ILE A 208 -19.47 2.90 -6.41
C ILE A 208 -20.21 1.83 -7.22
N LEU A 209 -21.23 2.22 -7.99
CA LEU A 209 -22.04 1.28 -8.78
C LEU A 209 -21.36 0.85 -10.09
N LEU A 210 -20.34 1.56 -10.52
CA LEU A 210 -19.66 1.28 -11.79
C LEU A 210 -18.45 0.40 -11.53
N HIS A 211 -18.45 -0.76 -12.17
CA HIS A 211 -17.37 -1.75 -12.09
C HIS A 211 -16.08 -1.27 -12.77
N GLU A 212 -16.16 -0.19 -13.56
CA GLU A 212 -15.03 0.44 -14.25
C GLU A 212 -15.01 1.96 -13.99
N GLN A 213 -13.81 2.53 -13.82
CA GLN A 213 -13.63 3.97 -13.66
C GLN A 213 -13.98 4.72 -14.95
N LEU A 214 -15.01 5.56 -14.90
CA LEU A 214 -15.37 6.46 -16.00
C LEU A 214 -14.53 7.73 -16.01
N SER A 215 -14.29 8.26 -17.21
CA SER A 215 -13.71 9.61 -17.35
C SER A 215 -14.64 10.67 -16.76
N ILE A 216 -14.08 11.79 -16.28
CA ILE A 216 -14.86 12.92 -15.72
C ILE A 216 -15.89 13.45 -16.73
N ALA A 217 -15.55 13.43 -18.02
CA ALA A 217 -16.48 13.81 -19.10
C ALA A 217 -17.66 12.82 -19.20
N ALA A 218 -17.38 11.51 -19.18
CA ALA A 218 -18.43 10.50 -19.21
C ALA A 218 -19.28 10.48 -17.93
N LEU A 219 -18.69 10.78 -16.77
CA LEU A 219 -19.42 11.00 -15.52
C LEU A 219 -20.33 12.23 -15.63
N SER A 220 -19.82 13.34 -16.18
CA SER A 220 -20.58 14.58 -16.42
C SER A 220 -21.80 14.33 -17.30
N ASP A 221 -21.64 13.57 -18.38
CA ASP A 221 -22.73 13.19 -19.27
C ASP A 221 -23.73 12.26 -18.58
N LEU A 222 -23.27 11.35 -17.71
CA LEU A 222 -24.10 10.35 -17.04
C LEU A 222 -24.94 10.92 -15.89
N ILE A 223 -24.40 11.87 -15.12
CA ILE A 223 -25.07 12.44 -13.94
C ILE A 223 -25.66 13.84 -14.19
N GLU A 224 -25.51 14.35 -15.41
CA GLU A 224 -25.97 15.67 -15.84
C GLU A 224 -25.44 16.83 -14.97
N ILE A 225 -24.22 16.69 -14.48
CA ILE A 225 -23.52 17.74 -13.71
C ILE A 225 -22.36 18.24 -14.55
N ARG A 226 -22.10 19.56 -14.57
CA ARG A 226 -21.01 20.12 -15.37
C ARG A 226 -19.66 19.59 -14.88
N VAL A 227 -18.77 19.25 -15.82
CA VAL A 227 -17.40 18.77 -15.56
C VAL A 227 -16.69 19.60 -14.47
N ILE A 228 -16.81 20.93 -14.51
CA ILE A 228 -16.15 21.83 -13.55
C ILE A 228 -16.67 21.64 -12.12
N ASP A 229 -17.97 21.39 -11.94
CA ASP A 229 -18.56 21.20 -10.61
C ASP A 229 -18.20 19.81 -10.06
N ILE A 230 -18.08 18.80 -10.93
CA ILE A 230 -17.55 17.47 -10.56
C ILE A 230 -16.09 17.58 -10.13
N MET A 231 -15.27 18.32 -10.88
CA MET A 231 -13.86 18.54 -10.52
C MET A 231 -13.73 19.28 -9.19
N SER A 232 -14.49 20.35 -8.97
CA SER A 232 -14.50 21.06 -7.68
C SER A 232 -14.93 20.14 -6.53
N ALA A 233 -15.98 19.34 -6.71
CA ALA A 233 -16.43 18.39 -5.70
C ALA A 233 -15.40 17.30 -5.37
N LEU A 234 -14.63 16.83 -6.36
CA LEU A 234 -13.58 15.82 -6.15
C LEU A 234 -12.28 16.39 -5.59
N LEU A 235 -11.97 17.66 -5.85
CA LEU A 235 -10.77 18.34 -5.37
C LEU A 235 -10.91 18.90 -3.94
N GLU A 236 -12.14 19.03 -3.45
CA GLU A 236 -12.46 19.43 -2.07
C GLU A 236 -12.55 18.24 -1.09
N MET A 237 -12.38 17.00 -1.58
CA MET A 237 -12.23 15.77 -0.76
C MET A 237 -10.79 15.55 -0.32
#